data_AF-A0A5C7F391-F1
#
_entry.id   AF-A0A5C7F391-F1
#
_cell.length_a   1.000
_cell.length_b   1.000
_cell.length_c   1.000
_cell.angle_alpha   90.00
_cell.angle_beta   90.00
_cell.angle_gamma   90.00
#
_symmetry.space_group_name_H-M   'P 1'
#
loop_
_entity.id
_entity.type
_entity.pdbx_description
1 polymer ?
#
loop_
_entity_poly.entity_id
_entity_poly.type
_entity_poly.pdbx_seq_one_letter_code
_entity_poly.pdbx_strand_id
1 'polypeptide(L)'
;MSAEGWVRNPRYAEHAGCPRCRVPLVMMPVPVRYVAPRRVAADDEEVVESVSDGFKASERVRGWRHTATMRCPACGALFSPAQARRFDWKPSDLPADWMVRPLPAQPEDGAEAFAALRRSLEESSARRRGGDGGARLGPANAVPTDGSQRRLPIGAE
;
A
#
# COMPACT_ATOMS: atom_id res chain seq x y z
N MET A 1 11.02 16.25 21.14
CA MET A 1 11.51 14.87 21.36
C MET A 1 11.65 14.23 19.99
N SER A 2 12.84 14.30 19.42
CA SER A 2 13.13 13.72 18.10
C SER A 2 13.21 12.20 18.27
N ALA A 3 12.28 11.46 17.69
CA ALA A 3 12.35 10.01 17.63
C ALA A 3 13.54 9.64 16.71
N GLU A 4 14.72 9.50 17.29
CA GLU A 4 15.98 9.25 16.58
C GLU A 4 15.81 8.07 15.61
N GLY A 5 15.96 8.36 14.32
CA GLY A 5 15.99 7.36 13.25
C GLY A 5 14.68 7.11 12.48
N TRP A 6 13.52 7.69 12.83
CA TRP A 6 12.31 7.52 12.02
C TRP A 6 12.21 8.58 10.92
N VAL A 7 12.04 8.15 9.66
CA VAL A 7 11.86 9.02 8.49
C VAL A 7 10.52 8.73 7.82
N ARG A 8 9.99 9.70 7.07
CA ARG A 8 8.79 9.49 6.26
C ARG A 8 9.09 8.49 5.15
N ASN A 9 8.19 7.57 4.93
CA ASN A 9 8.25 6.63 3.81
C ASN A 9 8.06 7.40 2.48
N PRO A 10 9.06 7.41 1.57
CA PRO A 10 9.00 8.16 0.32
C PRO A 10 7.96 7.62 -0.66
N ARG A 11 7.45 6.41 -0.39
CA ARG A 11 6.35 5.80 -1.15
C ARG A 11 5.07 6.62 -1.08
N TYR A 12 4.89 7.46 -0.06
CA TYR A 12 3.70 8.27 0.10
C TYR A 12 3.91 9.74 -0.26
N ALA A 13 2.88 10.34 -0.84
CA ALA A 13 2.83 11.75 -1.14
C ALA A 13 2.44 12.54 0.12
N GLU A 14 3.32 13.44 0.55
CA GLU A 14 3.29 14.10 1.87
C GLU A 14 1.96 14.73 2.25
N HIS A 15 1.42 15.56 1.37
CA HIS A 15 0.18 16.29 1.59
C HIS A 15 -0.94 15.82 0.68
N ALA A 16 -0.69 14.84 -0.19
CA ALA A 16 -1.62 14.48 -1.25
C ALA A 16 -2.53 13.34 -0.79
N GLY A 17 -3.83 13.57 -0.74
CA GLY A 17 -4.82 12.58 -0.35
C GLY A 17 -5.89 12.35 -1.41
N CYS A 18 -6.49 11.16 -1.37
CA CYS A 18 -7.63 10.81 -2.19
C CYS A 18 -8.84 11.67 -1.78
N PRO A 19 -9.45 12.45 -2.69
CA PRO A 19 -10.62 13.27 -2.35
C PRO A 19 -11.84 12.46 -1.89
N ARG A 20 -11.92 11.18 -2.28
CA ARG A 20 -13.02 10.27 -1.94
C ARG A 20 -12.76 9.51 -0.64
N CYS A 21 -11.62 8.81 -0.57
CA CYS A 21 -11.30 7.92 0.55
C CYS A 21 -10.65 8.65 1.73
N ARG A 22 -10.16 9.88 1.53
CA ARG A 22 -9.38 10.65 2.52
C ARG A 22 -8.21 9.86 3.11
N VAL A 23 -7.57 9.04 2.28
CA VAL A 23 -6.32 8.35 2.62
C VAL A 23 -5.16 9.00 1.88
N PRO A 24 -3.93 8.94 2.42
CA PRO A 24 -2.76 9.42 1.72
C PRO A 24 -2.53 8.67 0.41
N LEU A 25 -2.11 9.39 -0.61
CA LEU A 25 -1.81 8.81 -1.92
C LEU A 25 -0.40 8.22 -1.93
N VAL A 26 -0.27 7.13 -2.69
CA VAL A 26 0.99 6.42 -2.91
C VAL A 26 1.58 6.89 -4.23
N MET A 27 2.86 7.28 -4.21
CA MET A 27 3.65 7.59 -5.40
C MET A 27 3.84 6.31 -6.22
N MET A 28 3.58 6.42 -7.53
CA MET A 28 3.85 5.34 -8.47
C MET A 28 5.27 5.47 -9.01
N PRO A 29 6.04 4.37 -9.10
CA PRO A 29 7.39 4.42 -9.66
C PRO A 29 7.38 4.72 -11.16
N VAL A 30 6.31 4.33 -11.85
CA VAL A 30 6.12 4.56 -13.29
C VAL A 30 4.84 5.37 -13.48
N PRO A 31 4.91 6.58 -14.09
CA PRO A 31 3.73 7.36 -14.43
C PRO A 31 2.86 6.63 -15.44
N VAL A 32 1.53 6.71 -15.27
CA VAL A 32 0.56 6.11 -16.19
C VAL A 32 -0.13 7.22 -16.97
N ARG A 33 -0.12 7.10 -18.31
CA ARG A 33 -0.85 8.01 -19.19
C ARG A 33 -2.21 7.43 -19.54
N TYR A 34 -3.27 8.23 -19.42
CA TYR A 34 -4.63 7.82 -19.74
C TYR A 34 -5.42 8.97 -20.34
N VAL A 35 -6.50 8.66 -21.08
CA VAL A 35 -7.39 9.68 -21.65
C VAL A 35 -8.64 9.81 -20.78
N ALA A 36 -8.96 11.02 -20.34
CA ALA A 36 -10.21 11.31 -19.63
C ALA A 36 -11.07 12.28 -20.46
N PRO A 37 -12.40 12.32 -20.20
CA PRO A 37 -13.31 13.14 -21.01
C PRO A 37 -13.21 14.64 -20.73
N ARG A 38 -12.52 15.05 -19.65
CA ARG A 38 -12.41 16.44 -19.21
C ARG A 38 -10.96 16.79 -18.93
N ARG A 39 -10.59 18.04 -19.17
CA ARG A 39 -9.33 18.61 -18.72
C ARG A 39 -9.28 18.60 -17.19
N VAL A 40 -8.13 18.22 -16.66
CA VAL A 40 -7.85 17.99 -15.25
C VAL A 40 -6.72 18.90 -14.78
N ALA A 41 -5.70 19.08 -15.60
CA ALA A 41 -4.49 19.85 -15.35
C ALA A 41 -4.20 20.80 -16.52
N ALA A 42 -3.39 21.82 -16.24
CA ALA A 42 -3.04 22.82 -17.23
C ALA A 42 -2.15 22.24 -18.34
N ASP A 43 -1.35 21.22 -18.02
CA ASP A 43 -0.44 20.52 -18.92
C ASP A 43 -1.08 19.35 -19.69
N ASP A 44 -2.40 19.15 -19.58
CA ASP A 44 -3.08 18.12 -20.32
C ASP A 44 -3.12 18.41 -21.83
N GLU A 45 -2.85 17.37 -22.61
CA GLU A 45 -2.91 17.43 -24.08
C GLU A 45 -4.29 17.03 -24.56
N GLU A 46 -4.90 17.84 -25.41
CA GLU A 46 -6.14 17.47 -26.08
C GLU A 46 -5.86 16.36 -27.10
N VAL A 47 -6.63 15.27 -27.01
CA VAL A 47 -6.54 14.15 -27.96
C VAL A 47 -7.62 14.34 -29.01
N VAL A 48 -7.20 14.76 -30.20
CA VAL A 48 -8.06 14.93 -31.37
C VAL A 48 -7.97 13.68 -32.23
N GLU A 49 -9.12 13.19 -32.68
CA GLU A 49 -9.23 12.10 -33.63
C GLU A 49 -9.80 12.64 -34.94
N SER A 50 -9.12 12.35 -36.04
CA SER A 50 -9.62 12.66 -37.38
C SER A 50 -10.58 11.55 -37.81
N VAL A 51 -11.84 11.94 -38.04
CA VAL A 51 -12.86 11.04 -38.57
C VAL A 51 -13.12 11.45 -40.01
N SER A 52 -12.86 10.52 -40.92
CA SER A 52 -13.15 10.68 -42.35
C SER A 52 -14.23 9.69 -42.75
N ASP A 53 -15.30 10.17 -43.38
CA ASP A 53 -16.35 9.36 -43.99
C ASP A 53 -16.13 9.14 -45.50
N GLY A 54 -14.94 9.49 -46.00
CA GLY A 54 -14.60 9.41 -47.43
C GLY A 54 -15.03 10.61 -48.27
N PHE A 55 -15.82 11.55 -47.72
CA PHE A 55 -16.25 12.77 -48.44
C PHE A 55 -15.87 14.06 -47.69
N LYS A 56 -15.86 14.03 -46.34
CA LYS A 56 -15.37 15.13 -45.50
C LYS A 56 -14.56 14.58 -44.33
N ALA A 57 -13.35 15.12 -44.16
CA ALA A 57 -12.62 14.94 -42.91
C ALA A 57 -13.16 15.93 -41.87
N SER A 58 -13.45 15.43 -40.68
CA SER A 58 -13.80 16.23 -39.51
C SER A 58 -12.92 15.86 -38.33
N GLU A 59 -12.60 16.82 -37.49
CA GLU A 59 -11.87 16.60 -36.25
C GLU A 59 -12.84 16.53 -35.08
N ARG A 60 -12.68 15.52 -34.23
CA ARG A 60 -13.45 15.41 -32.99
C ARG A 60 -12.52 15.27 -31.80
N VAL A 61 -12.77 16.05 -30.77
CA VAL A 61 -12.09 15.92 -29.48
C VAL A 61 -12.56 14.62 -28.82
N ARG A 62 -11.62 13.68 -28.65
CA ARG A 62 -11.86 12.40 -27.96
C ARG A 62 -11.75 12.56 -26.45
N GLY A 63 -10.93 13.49 -25.99
CA GLY A 63 -10.72 13.79 -24.58
C GLY A 63 -9.37 14.45 -24.34
N TRP A 64 -8.88 14.32 -23.12
CA TRP A 64 -7.66 14.93 -22.63
C TRP A 64 -6.73 13.82 -22.15
N ARG A 65 -5.47 13.85 -22.58
CA ARG A 65 -4.43 12.92 -22.13
C ARG A 65 -3.84 13.47 -20.84
N HIS A 66 -3.87 12.65 -19.81
CA HIS A 66 -3.38 12.95 -18.47
C HIS A 66 -2.25 12.02 -18.09
N THR A 67 -1.33 12.52 -17.24
CA THR A 67 -0.30 11.70 -16.59
C THR A 67 -0.61 11.57 -15.11
N ALA A 68 -0.93 10.36 -14.66
CA ALA A 68 -1.03 10.02 -13.25
C ALA A 68 0.33 9.58 -12.70
N THR A 69 0.71 10.15 -11.56
CA THR A 69 1.93 9.79 -10.82
C THR A 69 1.63 9.19 -9.45
N MET A 70 0.35 9.16 -9.06
CA MET A 70 -0.10 8.70 -7.76
C MET A 70 -1.29 7.74 -7.88
N ARG A 71 -1.45 6.90 -6.87
CA ARG A 71 -2.57 5.96 -6.73
C ARG A 71 -3.11 5.98 -5.31
N CYS A 72 -4.43 5.88 -5.17
CA CYS A 72 -5.06 5.65 -3.87
C CYS A 72 -4.90 4.16 -3.48
N PRO A 73 -4.30 3.85 -2.31
CA PRO A 73 -4.16 2.46 -1.87
C PRO A 73 -5.50 1.81 -1.49
N ALA A 74 -6.51 2.60 -1.09
CA ALA A 74 -7.81 2.08 -0.68
C ALA A 74 -8.74 1.74 -1.86
N CYS A 75 -8.90 2.65 -2.83
CA CYS A 75 -9.83 2.47 -3.95
C CYS A 75 -9.16 2.20 -5.30
N GLY A 76 -7.84 2.26 -5.37
CA GLY A 76 -7.09 2.01 -6.60
C GLY A 76 -7.13 3.11 -7.66
N ALA A 77 -7.89 4.19 -7.44
CA ALA A 77 -7.97 5.30 -8.40
C ALA A 77 -6.61 5.96 -8.63
N LEU A 78 -6.38 6.40 -9.87
CA LEU A 78 -5.17 7.08 -10.32
C LEU A 78 -5.35 8.60 -10.22
N PHE A 79 -4.27 9.28 -9.85
CA PHE A 79 -4.27 10.73 -9.63
C PHE A 79 -3.04 11.36 -10.26
N SER A 80 -3.26 12.49 -10.94
CA SER A 80 -2.22 13.48 -11.18
C SER A 80 -2.04 14.40 -9.97
N PRO A 81 -0.92 15.13 -9.85
CA PRO A 81 -0.73 16.15 -8.82
C PRO A 81 -1.86 17.19 -8.75
N ALA A 82 -2.46 17.53 -9.89
CA ALA A 82 -3.57 18.48 -9.97
C ALA A 82 -4.90 17.93 -9.39
N GLN A 83 -5.11 16.61 -9.41
CA GLN A 83 -6.33 15.98 -8.88
C GLN A 83 -6.26 15.69 -7.39
N ALA A 84 -5.05 15.58 -6.86
CA ALA A 84 -4.87 15.26 -5.46
C ALA A 84 -5.29 16.45 -4.59
N ARG A 85 -6.01 16.16 -3.52
CA ARG A 85 -6.37 17.19 -2.53
C ARG A 85 -5.29 17.26 -1.47
N ARG A 86 -4.99 18.48 -1.01
CA ARG A 86 -4.11 18.69 0.13
C ARG A 86 -4.82 18.37 1.45
N PHE A 87 -4.16 17.61 2.30
CA PHE A 87 -4.62 17.28 3.65
C PHE A 87 -3.49 17.48 4.67
N ASP A 88 -3.87 17.98 5.84
CA ASP A 88 -3.01 18.03 7.02
C ASP A 88 -3.28 16.78 7.87
N TRP A 89 -2.41 15.78 7.73
CA TRP A 89 -2.59 14.49 8.38
C TRP A 89 -2.29 14.55 9.87
N LYS A 90 -3.18 13.98 10.68
CA LYS A 90 -2.85 13.67 12.08
C LYS A 90 -2.14 12.31 12.13
N PRO A 91 -1.24 12.07 13.10
CA PRO A 91 -0.59 10.77 13.26
C PRO A 91 -1.55 9.57 13.35
N SER A 92 -2.77 9.78 13.86
CA SER A 92 -3.83 8.76 13.94
C SER A 92 -4.41 8.36 12.58
N ASP A 93 -4.30 9.23 11.57
CA ASP A 93 -4.93 9.05 10.25
C ASP A 93 -3.97 8.37 9.26
N LEU A 94 -2.71 8.24 9.65
CA LEU A 94 -1.64 7.75 8.81
C LEU A 94 -1.53 6.22 8.89
N PRO A 95 -1.26 5.55 7.77
CA PRO A 95 -0.92 4.13 7.76
C PRO A 95 0.27 3.83 8.67
N ALA A 96 0.31 2.62 9.23
CA ALA A 96 1.39 2.20 10.13
C ALA A 96 2.79 2.26 9.49
N ASP A 97 2.88 2.10 8.16
CA ASP A 97 4.12 2.17 7.38
C ASP A 97 4.44 3.58 6.85
N TRP A 98 3.72 4.61 7.30
CA TRP A 98 3.98 6.00 6.92
C TRP A 98 5.35 6.49 7.40
N MET A 99 5.73 6.09 8.61
CA MET A 99 7.06 6.31 9.15
C MET A 99 7.82 5.00 9.08
N VAL A 100 9.04 5.04 8.53
CA VAL A 100 9.94 3.89 8.43
C VAL A 100 11.28 4.24 9.05
N ARG A 101 11.96 3.25 9.60
CA ARG A 101 13.36 3.41 10.00
C ARG A 101 14.23 3.05 8.79
N PRO A 102 15.07 3.97 8.28
CA PRO A 102 15.95 3.64 7.18
C PRO A 102 16.91 2.54 7.63
N LEU A 103 17.20 1.61 6.73
CA LEU A 103 18.28 0.65 6.94
C LEU A 103 19.60 1.42 6.95
N PRO A 104 20.55 1.08 7.85
CA PRO A 104 21.87 1.70 7.83
C PRO A 104 22.54 1.47 6.47
N ALA A 105 23.28 2.49 6.02
CA ALA A 105 23.79 2.57 4.65
C ALA A 105 24.88 1.53 4.34
N GLN A 106 25.58 1.03 5.36
CA GLN A 106 26.62 0.01 5.19
C GLN A 106 26.07 -1.38 5.55
N PRO A 107 26.40 -2.43 4.76
CA PRO A 107 25.95 -3.78 5.01
C PRO A 107 26.48 -4.34 6.35
N GLU A 108 27.69 -3.96 6.77
CA GLU A 108 28.25 -4.28 8.09
C GLU A 108 27.40 -3.69 9.23
N ASP A 109 27.04 -2.41 9.14
CA ASP A 109 26.15 -1.74 10.09
C ASP A 109 24.73 -2.35 10.09
N GLY A 110 24.28 -2.83 8.92
CA GLY A 110 23.01 -3.54 8.75
C GLY A 110 22.98 -4.89 9.43
N ALA A 111 24.07 -5.66 9.34
CA ALA A 111 24.22 -6.93 10.03
C ALA A 111 24.22 -6.74 11.56
N GLU A 112 24.93 -5.72 12.06
CA GLU A 112 24.93 -5.38 13.49
C GLU A 112 23.56 -4.89 13.96
N ALA A 113 22.90 -4.01 13.21
CA ALA A 113 21.55 -3.53 13.54
C ALA A 113 20.52 -4.67 13.54
N PHE A 114 20.63 -5.62 12.60
CA PHE A 114 19.75 -6.79 12.55
C PHE A 114 20.05 -7.76 13.70
N ALA A 115 21.32 -8.00 14.04
CA ALA A 115 21.71 -8.83 15.17
C ALA A 115 21.26 -8.22 16.51
N ALA A 116 21.32 -6.90 16.65
CA ALA A 116 20.80 -6.17 17.80
C ALA A 116 19.27 -6.26 17.90
N LEU A 117 18.56 -6.10 16.78
CA LEU A 117 17.10 -6.25 16.74
C LEU A 117 16.67 -7.67 17.12
N ARG A 118 17.37 -8.69 16.59
CA ARG A 118 17.10 -10.10 16.90
C ARG A 118 17.33 -10.39 18.39
N ARG A 119 18.44 -9.93 18.97
CA ARG A 119 18.70 -10.03 20.42
C ARG A 119 17.61 -9.35 21.24
N SER A 120 17.20 -8.14 20.87
CA SER A 120 16.13 -7.42 21.56
C SER A 120 14.80 -8.18 21.52
N LEU A 121 14.48 -8.80 20.39
CA LEU A 121 13.29 -9.66 20.24
C LEU A 121 13.42 -10.94 21.08
N GLU A 122 14.58 -11.59 21.08
CA GLU A 122 14.87 -12.77 21.89
C GLU A 122 14.77 -12.46 23.39
N GLU A 123 15.39 -11.38 23.87
CA GLU A 123 15.28 -10.90 25.25
C GLU A 123 13.84 -10.53 25.63
N SER A 124 13.12 -9.84 24.75
CA SER A 124 11.70 -9.51 24.96
C SER A 124 10.81 -10.76 24.95
N SER A 125 11.21 -11.82 24.25
CA SER A 125 10.54 -13.12 24.29
C SER A 125 10.89 -13.90 25.55
N ALA A 126 12.14 -13.83 26.02
CA ALA A 126 12.63 -14.47 27.22
C ALA A 126 12.01 -13.85 28.48
N ARG A 127 11.89 -12.52 28.54
CA ARG A 127 11.17 -11.81 29.62
C ARG A 127 9.70 -12.21 29.71
N ARG A 128 9.05 -12.44 28.56
CA ARG A 128 7.68 -12.95 28.49
C ARG A 128 7.55 -14.41 28.94
N ARG A 129 8.60 -15.22 28.82
CA ARG A 129 8.62 -16.61 29.32
C ARG A 129 9.04 -16.74 30.78
N GLY A 130 9.79 -15.77 31.31
CA GLY A 130 10.26 -15.76 32.71
C GLY A 130 9.29 -15.13 33.72
N GLY A 131 8.14 -14.62 33.27
CA GLY A 131 7.17 -13.92 34.12
C GLY A 131 6.14 -14.81 34.81
N ASP A 132 5.92 -16.05 34.36
CA ASP A 132 4.86 -16.92 34.90
C ASP A 132 5.43 -18.21 35.48
N GLY A 133 5.88 -18.11 36.73
CA GLY A 133 5.96 -19.28 37.60
C GLY A 133 4.55 -19.74 37.98
N GLY A 134 4.06 -20.82 37.35
CA GLY A 134 3.14 -21.76 37.99
C GLY A 134 1.75 -21.92 37.36
N ALA A 135 1.63 -22.81 36.39
CA ALA A 135 0.45 -23.65 36.25
C ALA A 135 0.88 -25.07 35.85
N ARG A 136 0.44 -26.04 36.65
CA ARG A 136 0.85 -27.45 36.63
C ARG A 136 0.55 -28.13 35.29
N LEU A 137 1.45 -29.02 34.89
CA LEU A 137 1.25 -30.03 33.85
C LEU A 137 -0.01 -30.88 34.14
N GLY A 138 -0.91 -30.97 33.16
CA GLY A 138 -1.87 -32.07 33.00
C GLY A 138 -1.57 -32.79 31.67
N PRO A 139 -1.72 -34.11 31.56
CA PRO A 139 -1.16 -34.88 30.46
C PRO A 139 -2.00 -34.78 29.18
N ALA A 140 -1.28 -34.85 28.05
CA ALA A 140 -1.64 -35.33 26.72
C ALA A 140 -3.14 -35.38 26.36
N ASN A 141 -3.56 -34.48 25.47
CA ASN A 141 -4.57 -34.84 24.48
C ASN A 141 -3.95 -34.82 23.09
N ALA A 142 -3.92 -36.02 22.53
CA ALA A 142 -3.44 -36.35 21.22
C ALA A 142 -4.15 -35.53 20.15
N VAL A 143 -3.38 -35.11 19.15
CA VAL A 143 -3.90 -34.89 17.80
C VAL A 143 -4.19 -36.28 17.22
N PRO A 144 -5.42 -36.62 16.82
CA PRO A 144 -5.60 -37.72 15.90
C PRO A 144 -5.48 -37.16 14.48
N THR A 145 -4.33 -37.40 13.86
CA THR A 145 -4.27 -37.56 12.41
C THR A 145 -4.79 -38.96 12.09
N ASP A 146 -5.93 -39.05 11.40
CA ASP A 146 -6.13 -40.13 10.46
C ASP A 146 -6.90 -39.62 9.24
N GLY A 147 -6.33 -39.90 8.08
CA GLY A 147 -6.95 -39.65 6.80
C GLY A 147 -7.51 -40.95 6.27
N SER A 148 -8.78 -40.97 5.89
CA SER A 148 -9.20 -41.88 4.83
C SER A 148 -10.42 -41.35 4.08
N GLN A 149 -10.28 -41.46 2.78
CA GLN A 149 -11.24 -41.18 1.73
C GLN A 149 -12.55 -41.93 1.94
N ARG A 150 -13.69 -41.35 1.55
CA ARG A 150 -14.58 -41.81 0.44
C ARG A 150 -16.06 -41.50 0.67
N ARG A 151 -16.65 -40.97 -0.41
CA ARG A 151 -18.01 -41.19 -0.96
C ARG A 151 -19.18 -40.37 -0.40
N LEU A 152 -19.72 -39.54 -1.31
CA LEU A 152 -21.15 -39.25 -1.47
C LEU A 152 -21.95 -40.56 -1.61
N PRO A 153 -23.22 -40.61 -1.15
CA PRO A 153 -24.35 -40.50 -2.08
C PRO A 153 -25.53 -39.65 -1.54
N ILE A 154 -26.18 -38.83 -2.37
CA ILE A 154 -27.51 -39.01 -3.02
C ILE A 154 -28.70 -39.15 -2.03
N GLY A 155 -29.60 -38.15 -2.04
CA GLY A 155 -31.05 -38.38 -2.16
C GLY A 155 -31.96 -38.00 -0.97
N ALA A 156 -32.98 -37.18 -1.30
CA ALA A 156 -34.27 -36.92 -0.64
C ALA A 156 -34.23 -36.21 0.73
N GLU A 157 -35.04 -35.18 1.00
CA GLU A 157 -36.43 -34.92 0.58
C GLU A 157 -36.67 -33.50 0.02
#